data_AF-A0A954L5H1-F1
#
_entry.id   AF-A0A954L5H1-F1
#
_cell.length_a   1.000
_cell.length_b   1.000
_cell.length_c   1.000
_cell.angle_alpha   90.00
_cell.angle_beta   90.00
_cell.angle_gamma   90.00
#
_symmetry.space_group_name_H-M   'P 1'
#
loop_
_entity.id
_entity.type
_entity.pdbx_description
1 polymer ?
#
loop_
_entity_poly.entity_id
_entity_poly.type
_entity_poly.pdbx_seq_one_letter_code
_entity_poly.pdbx_strand_id
1 'polypeptide(L)'
;MPEQFSVWREAFLDIVQEPETAAPLKEASLAENLKEWTACLTAAVVLSCRRLGWAAAAKGHRLEELPQAGQEYLSLDVMAFRTSAGMGRWHMPVAVFELENHRSDDRIAYSLWKLLCVRAKLRVVFAFRCDWEESRKSVDAICQDVIGSLSPEQRMEAGGETALIIGNRGVGGTFPWGYFKMWQLDNNIGRFEKV
;
A
#
# COMPACT_ATOMS: atom_id res chain seq x y z
N MET A 1 2.83 20.70 -6.25
CA MET A 1 3.62 19.75 -5.44
C MET A 1 3.56 18.42 -6.15
N PRO A 2 4.65 17.63 -6.20
CA PRO A 2 4.61 16.30 -6.82
C PRO A 2 3.58 15.41 -6.10
N GLU A 3 2.93 14.54 -6.87
CA GLU A 3 2.00 13.52 -6.38
C GLU A 3 2.68 12.61 -5.36
N GLN A 4 2.04 12.43 -4.20
CA GLN A 4 2.62 11.71 -3.08
C GLN A 4 2.78 10.23 -3.39
N PHE A 5 1.90 9.67 -4.22
CA PHE A 5 2.04 8.30 -4.71
C PHE A 5 3.28 8.13 -5.58
N SER A 6 3.54 9.02 -6.54
CA SER A 6 4.72 8.87 -7.42
C SER A 6 6.03 8.93 -6.63
N VAL A 7 6.15 9.88 -5.70
CA VAL A 7 7.36 10.03 -4.86
C VAL A 7 7.56 8.81 -3.97
N TRP A 8 6.50 8.31 -3.34
CA TRP A 8 6.58 7.10 -2.51
C TRP A 8 6.83 5.83 -3.33
N ARG A 9 6.21 5.72 -4.51
CA ARG A 9 6.39 4.60 -5.43
C ARG A 9 7.86 4.46 -5.85
N GLU A 10 8.52 5.56 -6.20
CA GLU A 10 9.94 5.57 -6.55
C GLU A 10 10.79 5.07 -5.38
N ALA A 11 10.59 5.63 -4.18
CA ALA A 11 11.28 5.18 -2.98
C ALA A 11 11.01 3.70 -2.65
N PHE A 12 9.78 3.23 -2.84
CA PHE A 12 9.42 1.83 -2.65
C PHE A 12 10.16 0.92 -3.64
N LEU A 13 10.17 1.28 -4.92
CA LEU A 13 10.83 0.52 -5.97
C LEU A 13 12.34 0.46 -5.80
N ASP A 14 12.96 1.55 -5.33
CA ASP A 14 14.38 1.56 -4.96
C ASP A 14 14.65 0.59 -3.80
N ILE A 15 13.85 0.64 -2.73
CA ILE A 15 14.01 -0.23 -1.57
C ILE A 15 13.85 -1.71 -1.92
N VAL A 16 12.83 -2.07 -2.70
CA VAL A 16 12.63 -3.49 -3.04
C VAL A 16 13.73 -4.01 -3.95
N GLN A 17 14.42 -3.16 -4.72
CA GLN A 17 15.56 -3.53 -5.56
C GLN A 17 16.83 -3.86 -4.78
N GLU A 18 16.97 -3.32 -3.56
CA GLU A 18 18.13 -3.58 -2.70
C GLU A 18 18.23 -5.10 -2.43
N PRO A 19 19.41 -5.73 -2.60
CA PRO A 19 19.57 -7.18 -2.47
C PRO A 19 18.98 -7.77 -1.19
N GLU A 20 19.12 -7.04 -0.08
CA GLU A 20 18.67 -7.40 1.27
C GLU A 20 17.14 -7.47 1.36
N THR A 21 16.42 -6.70 0.55
CA THR A 21 14.96 -6.72 0.47
C THR A 21 14.47 -7.64 -0.64
N ALA A 22 15.16 -7.64 -1.79
CA ALA A 22 14.78 -8.37 -2.99
C ALA A 22 14.82 -9.89 -2.79
N ALA A 23 15.90 -10.42 -2.20
CA ALA A 23 16.09 -11.85 -2.06
C ALA A 23 15.00 -12.50 -1.17
N PRO A 24 14.72 -12.01 0.05
CA PRO A 24 13.67 -12.59 0.89
C PRO A 24 12.28 -12.53 0.26
N LEU A 25 11.91 -11.42 -0.41
CA LEU A 25 10.62 -11.29 -1.09
C LEU A 25 10.45 -12.32 -2.21
N LYS A 26 11.50 -12.54 -3.01
CA LYS A 26 11.49 -13.53 -4.10
C LYS A 26 11.40 -14.95 -3.54
N GLU A 27 12.22 -15.26 -2.54
CA GLU A 27 12.24 -16.59 -1.90
C GLU A 27 10.89 -16.93 -1.29
N ALA A 28 10.32 -16.03 -0.48
CA ALA A 28 9.01 -16.23 0.16
C ALA A 28 7.90 -16.42 -0.88
N SER A 29 7.95 -15.69 -1.99
CA SER A 29 6.98 -15.82 -3.06
C SER A 29 7.09 -17.10 -3.87
N LEU A 30 8.31 -17.55 -4.16
CA LEU A 30 8.55 -18.81 -4.86
C LEU A 30 8.15 -20.00 -3.98
N ALA A 31 8.36 -19.88 -2.67
CA ALA A 31 7.95 -20.88 -1.67
C ALA A 31 6.45 -20.81 -1.31
N GLU A 32 5.69 -19.89 -1.91
CA GLU A 32 4.27 -19.63 -1.57
C GLU A 32 4.03 -19.32 -0.07
N ASN A 33 5.06 -18.85 0.62
CA ASN A 33 4.99 -18.49 2.02
C ASN A 33 4.48 -17.05 2.16
N LEU A 34 3.17 -16.87 1.99
CA LEU A 34 2.52 -15.56 2.00
C LEU A 34 2.69 -14.82 3.34
N LYS A 35 2.85 -15.55 4.45
CA LYS A 35 3.12 -14.95 5.77
C LYS A 35 4.47 -14.25 5.78
N GLU A 36 5.51 -14.92 5.32
CA GLU A 36 6.85 -14.34 5.23
C GLU A 36 6.90 -13.23 4.18
N TRP A 37 6.24 -13.45 3.04
CA TRP A 37 6.14 -12.44 1.99
C TRP A 37 5.53 -11.13 2.51
N THR A 38 4.42 -11.21 3.24
CA THR A 38 3.80 -10.02 3.86
C THR A 38 4.73 -9.38 4.89
N ALA A 39 5.45 -10.17 5.71
CA ALA A 39 6.41 -9.62 6.68
C ALA A 39 7.56 -8.85 6.00
N CYS A 40 8.17 -9.42 4.96
CA CYS A 40 9.20 -8.75 4.17
C CYS A 40 8.65 -7.50 3.47
N LEU A 41 7.42 -7.56 2.94
CA LEU A 41 6.78 -6.42 2.27
C LEU A 41 6.45 -5.31 3.27
N THR A 42 5.96 -5.63 4.47
CA THR A 42 5.75 -4.65 5.55
C THR A 42 7.05 -3.91 5.84
N ALA A 43 8.17 -4.62 5.97
CA ALA A 43 9.47 -4.01 6.21
C ALA A 43 9.90 -3.08 5.05
N ALA A 44 9.70 -3.51 3.80
CA ALA A 44 9.99 -2.69 2.61
C ALA A 44 9.15 -1.41 2.59
N VAL A 45 7.86 -1.48 2.92
CA VAL A 45 6.97 -0.31 3.01
C VAL A 45 7.45 0.65 4.10
N VAL A 46 7.82 0.15 5.29
CA VAL A 46 8.37 1.00 6.36
C VAL A 46 9.67 1.68 5.94
N LEU A 47 10.58 0.94 5.29
CA LEU A 47 11.85 1.49 4.79
C LEU A 47 11.62 2.56 3.71
N SER A 48 10.67 2.35 2.80
CA SER A 48 10.31 3.35 1.78
C SER A 48 9.74 4.63 2.39
N CYS A 49 8.94 4.53 3.47
CA CYS A 49 8.48 5.69 4.22
C CYS A 49 9.64 6.45 4.85
N ARG A 50 10.58 5.72 5.48
CA ARG A 50 11.77 6.31 6.12
C ARG A 50 12.68 7.01 5.11
N ARG A 51 12.82 6.47 3.89
CA ARG A 51 13.57 7.10 2.80
C ARG A 51 13.03 8.49 2.45
N LEU A 52 11.72 8.72 2.64
CA LEU A 52 11.06 10.01 2.45
C LEU A 52 11.05 10.90 3.70
N GLY A 53 11.74 10.51 4.77
CA GLY A 53 11.71 11.21 6.05
C GLY A 53 10.39 11.06 6.80
N TRP A 54 9.61 10.03 6.50
CA TRP A 54 8.40 9.70 7.24
C TRP A 54 8.71 8.65 8.31
N ALA A 55 8.16 8.85 9.50
CA ALA A 55 8.17 7.84 10.54
C ALA A 55 6.95 6.94 10.38
N ALA A 56 7.12 5.63 10.42
CA ALA A 56 6.04 4.67 10.17
C ALA A 56 5.92 3.66 11.32
N ALA A 57 4.68 3.40 11.72
CA ALA A 57 4.31 2.32 12.62
C ALA A 57 3.85 1.12 11.78
N ALA A 58 4.37 -0.06 12.10
CA ALA A 58 3.90 -1.34 11.57
C ALA A 58 4.23 -2.47 12.55
N LYS A 59 3.67 -3.66 12.32
CA LYS A 59 4.05 -4.86 13.08
C LYS A 59 5.57 -5.10 13.01
N GLY A 60 6.23 -5.18 14.17
CA GLY A 60 7.70 -5.27 14.26
C GLY A 60 8.45 -3.92 14.14
N HIS A 61 7.74 -2.83 13.86
CA HIS A 61 8.26 -1.47 13.72
C HIS A 61 7.49 -0.51 14.63
N ARG A 62 7.85 -0.49 15.92
CA ARG A 62 7.23 0.40 16.90
C ARG A 62 7.56 1.86 16.62
N LEU A 63 6.54 2.70 16.65
CA LEU A 63 6.67 4.15 16.53
C LEU A 63 6.36 4.82 17.88
N GLU A 64 7.20 5.77 18.27
CA GLU A 64 7.06 6.53 19.54
C GLU A 64 6.77 8.02 19.30
N GLU A 65 6.62 8.44 18.04
CA GLU A 65 6.35 9.83 17.64
C GLU A 65 5.02 10.35 18.20
N LEU A 66 4.01 9.48 18.27
CA LEU A 66 2.72 9.81 18.88
C LEU A 66 2.77 9.56 20.40
N PRO A 67 1.98 10.29 21.21
CA PRO A 67 1.88 10.08 22.65
C PRO A 67 1.58 8.66 23.07
N GLN A 68 0.84 7.93 22.25
CA GLN A 68 0.61 6.50 22.41
C GLN A 68 1.53 5.76 21.44
N ALA A 69 2.64 5.22 21.94
CA ALA A 69 3.51 4.40 21.13
C ALA A 69 2.81 3.11 20.69
N GLY A 70 3.02 2.70 19.45
CA GLY A 70 2.29 1.60 18.83
C GLY A 70 3.03 0.98 17.66
N GLN A 71 2.68 -0.27 17.37
CA GLN A 71 3.06 -0.96 16.13
C GLN A 71 1.92 -0.95 15.11
N GLU A 72 0.70 -0.67 15.54
CA GLU A 72 -0.49 -0.66 14.71
C GLU A 72 -1.42 0.42 15.26
N TYR A 73 -1.99 1.23 14.36
CA TYR A 73 -2.99 2.23 14.71
C TYR A 73 -4.23 1.99 13.86
N LEU A 74 -5.42 2.04 14.48
CA LEU A 74 -6.70 1.80 13.82
C LEU A 74 -6.81 0.44 13.11
N SER A 75 -6.01 -0.53 13.53
CA SER A 75 -5.88 -1.82 12.86
C SER A 75 -5.53 -1.72 11.38
N LEU A 76 -4.62 -0.79 11.08
CA LEU A 76 -3.96 -0.65 9.78
C LEU A 76 -2.54 -1.19 9.83
N ASP A 77 -2.15 -1.97 8.82
CA ASP A 77 -0.85 -2.66 8.79
C ASP A 77 0.33 -1.71 8.84
N VAL A 78 0.24 -0.57 8.13
CA VAL A 78 1.25 0.49 8.19
C VAL A 78 0.59 1.86 8.21
N MET A 79 1.03 2.72 9.13
CA MET A 79 0.65 4.13 9.18
C MET A 79 1.89 5.00 9.27
N ALA A 80 2.02 5.95 8.34
CA ALA A 80 3.18 6.82 8.23
C ALA A 80 2.83 8.29 8.51
N PHE A 81 3.78 9.00 9.12
CA PHE A 81 3.65 10.38 9.56
C PHE A 81 4.84 11.19 9.10
N ARG A 82 4.63 12.48 8.83
CA ARG A 82 5.75 13.40 8.59
C ARG A 82 6.42 13.73 9.92
N THR A 83 7.73 13.55 9.99
CA THR A 83 8.52 14.07 11.10
C THR A 83 8.93 15.50 10.77
N SER A 84 8.46 16.49 11.54
CA SER A 84 8.96 17.85 11.41
C SER A 84 8.94 18.59 12.75
N ALA A 85 9.97 19.41 12.96
CA ALA A 85 10.09 20.24 14.16
C ALA A 85 8.90 21.22 14.24
N GLY A 86 8.23 21.25 15.38
CA GLY A 86 7.09 22.13 15.63
C GLY A 86 5.71 21.55 15.30
N MET A 87 5.61 20.28 14.86
CA MET A 87 4.31 19.61 14.82
C MET A 87 3.79 19.33 16.25
N GLY A 88 2.49 19.53 16.44
CA GLY A 88 1.81 19.13 17.67
C GLY A 88 1.90 17.61 17.88
N ARG A 89 1.70 17.18 19.12
CA ARG A 89 1.84 15.76 19.53
C ARG A 89 0.92 14.80 18.78
N TRP A 90 -0.25 15.26 18.31
CA TRP A 90 -1.20 14.46 17.55
C TRP A 90 -1.28 14.99 16.11
N HIS A 91 -0.49 14.42 15.22
CA HIS A 91 -0.50 14.78 13.81
C HIS A 91 -1.17 13.70 12.95
N MET A 92 -1.86 14.14 11.91
CA MET A 92 -2.57 13.26 10.96
C MET A 92 -1.58 12.42 10.14
N PRO A 93 -1.96 11.19 9.74
CA PRO A 93 -1.12 10.37 8.90
C PRO A 93 -0.96 10.97 7.51
N VAL A 94 0.23 10.80 6.95
CA VAL A 94 0.55 11.23 5.58
C VAL A 94 0.31 10.10 4.58
N ALA A 95 0.45 8.85 5.02
CA ALA A 95 0.16 7.67 4.22
C ALA A 95 -0.31 6.50 5.10
N VAL A 96 -1.15 5.64 4.55
CA VAL A 96 -1.63 4.40 5.18
C VAL A 96 -1.61 3.26 4.18
N PHE A 97 -1.31 2.06 4.68
CA PHE A 97 -1.13 0.87 3.85
C PHE A 97 -1.81 -0.33 4.48
N GLU A 98 -2.43 -1.14 3.62
CA GLU A 98 -2.94 -2.49 3.94
C GLU A 98 -2.20 -3.51 3.09
N LEU A 99 -1.87 -4.66 3.67
CA LEU A 99 -1.16 -5.74 3.01
C LEU A 99 -1.99 -7.02 3.08
N GLU A 100 -2.96 -7.14 2.18
CA GLU A 100 -3.93 -8.23 2.16
C GLU A 100 -3.55 -9.31 1.14
N ASN A 101 -2.97 -10.41 1.63
CA ASN A 101 -2.51 -11.53 0.81
C ASN A 101 -3.57 -12.63 0.62
N HIS A 102 -4.80 -12.45 1.12
CA HIS A 102 -5.88 -13.41 0.96
C HIS A 102 -6.32 -13.52 -0.50
N ARG A 103 -6.72 -14.74 -0.91
CA ARG A 103 -7.19 -15.05 -2.27
C ARG A 103 -8.59 -14.51 -2.59
N SER A 104 -9.28 -13.92 -1.62
CA SER A 104 -10.66 -13.48 -1.77
C SER A 104 -10.64 -12.00 -2.11
N ASP A 105 -11.32 -11.61 -3.19
CA ASP A 105 -11.47 -10.20 -3.58
C ASP A 105 -12.21 -9.41 -2.50
N ASP A 106 -13.21 -10.00 -1.82
CA ASP A 106 -13.95 -9.35 -0.72
C ASP A 106 -13.01 -8.89 0.42
N ARG A 107 -11.94 -9.64 0.70
CA ARG A 107 -10.97 -9.27 1.76
C ARG A 107 -10.13 -8.06 1.33
N ILE A 108 -9.75 -8.00 0.05
CA ILE A 108 -9.03 -6.85 -0.50
C ILE A 108 -9.97 -5.64 -0.64
N ALA A 109 -11.21 -5.87 -1.08
CA ALA A 109 -12.26 -4.86 -1.17
C ALA A 109 -12.54 -4.24 0.20
N TYR A 110 -12.63 -5.07 1.24
CA TYR A 110 -12.73 -4.60 2.63
C TYR A 110 -11.53 -3.75 3.04
N SER A 111 -10.31 -4.15 2.68
CA SER A 111 -9.09 -3.39 2.96
C SER A 111 -9.08 -2.04 2.25
N LEU A 112 -9.50 -2.00 0.98
CA LEU A 112 -9.65 -0.75 0.22
C LEU A 112 -10.71 0.16 0.85
N TRP A 113 -11.89 -0.38 1.13
CA TRP A 113 -12.98 0.34 1.80
C TRP A 113 -12.50 0.92 3.14
N LYS A 114 -11.81 0.11 3.96
CA LYS A 114 -11.23 0.52 5.24
C LYS A 114 -10.28 1.70 5.06
N LEU A 115 -9.38 1.67 4.07
CA LEU A 115 -8.48 2.79 3.80
C LEU A 115 -9.22 4.06 3.34
N LEU A 116 -10.29 3.93 2.56
CA LEU A 116 -11.09 5.08 2.10
C LEU A 116 -11.79 5.79 3.27
N CYS A 117 -12.09 5.09 4.36
CA CYS A 117 -12.62 5.69 5.60
C CYS A 117 -11.58 6.49 6.39
N VAL A 118 -10.28 6.37 6.07
CA VAL A 118 -9.19 7.00 6.82
C VAL A 118 -8.76 8.30 6.16
N ARG A 119 -8.65 9.37 6.96
CA ARG A 119 -8.12 10.67 6.52
C ARG A 119 -6.60 10.60 6.38
N ALA A 120 -6.14 10.30 5.17
CA ALA A 120 -4.73 10.30 4.79
C ALA A 120 -4.55 10.86 3.38
N LYS A 121 -3.36 11.38 3.06
CA LYS A 121 -3.07 11.91 1.72
C LYS A 121 -2.77 10.81 0.71
N LEU A 122 -2.18 9.70 1.17
CA LEU A 122 -1.91 8.52 0.37
C LEU A 122 -2.49 7.27 1.03
N ARG A 123 -3.18 6.44 0.25
CA ARG A 123 -3.71 5.14 0.67
C ARG A 123 -3.26 4.09 -0.34
N VAL A 124 -2.71 2.99 0.13
CA VAL A 124 -2.24 1.92 -0.76
C VAL A 124 -2.67 0.58 -0.21
N VAL A 125 -3.36 -0.22 -1.02
CA VAL A 125 -3.59 -1.63 -0.69
C VAL A 125 -2.62 -2.47 -1.51
N PHE A 126 -1.87 -3.31 -0.83
CA PHE A 126 -1.12 -4.39 -1.43
C PHE A 126 -1.97 -5.66 -1.45
N ALA A 127 -1.85 -6.40 -2.54
CA ALA A 127 -2.39 -7.74 -2.65
C ALA A 127 -1.43 -8.68 -3.37
N PHE A 128 -1.72 -9.97 -3.33
CA PHE A 128 -0.97 -10.99 -4.06
C PHE A 128 -1.89 -11.79 -4.98
N ARG A 129 -1.50 -11.96 -6.25
CA ARG A 129 -2.17 -12.82 -7.23
C ARG A 129 -1.13 -13.64 -7.98
N CYS A 130 -1.48 -14.85 -8.42
CA CYS A 130 -0.49 -15.75 -9.01
C CYS A 130 -0.02 -15.24 -10.38
N ASP A 131 -0.92 -14.64 -11.15
CA ASP A 131 -0.64 -14.13 -12.48
C ASP A 131 -1.31 -12.78 -12.78
N TRP A 132 -1.00 -12.27 -13.97
CA TRP A 132 -1.44 -10.96 -14.43
C TRP A 132 -2.92 -10.91 -14.83
N GLU A 133 -3.48 -11.99 -15.35
CA GLU A 133 -4.88 -12.03 -15.74
C GLU A 133 -5.78 -11.99 -14.51
N GLU A 134 -5.42 -12.77 -13.49
CA GLU A 134 -6.05 -12.77 -12.18
C GLU A 134 -5.95 -11.39 -11.52
N SER A 135 -4.77 -10.74 -11.61
CA SER A 135 -4.55 -9.39 -11.09
C SER A 135 -5.51 -8.37 -11.70
N ARG A 136 -5.64 -8.33 -13.04
CA ARG A 136 -6.54 -7.40 -13.73
C ARG A 136 -8.01 -7.63 -13.35
N LYS A 137 -8.46 -8.89 -13.38
CA LYS A 137 -9.83 -9.24 -13.01
C LYS A 137 -10.15 -8.81 -11.58
N SER A 138 -9.22 -9.02 -10.65
CA SER A 138 -9.37 -8.61 -9.25
C SER A 138 -9.51 -7.10 -9.13
N VAL A 139 -8.64 -6.32 -9.81
CA VAL A 139 -8.72 -4.84 -9.77
C VAL A 139 -10.05 -4.34 -10.32
N ASP A 140 -10.51 -4.87 -11.46
CA ASP A 140 -11.78 -4.45 -12.07
C ASP A 140 -12.98 -4.77 -11.15
N ALA A 141 -13.00 -5.98 -10.57
CA ALA A 141 -14.05 -6.40 -9.66
C ALA A 141 -14.09 -5.55 -8.37
N ILE A 142 -12.93 -5.36 -7.72
CA ILE A 142 -12.80 -4.55 -6.50
C ILE A 142 -13.15 -3.08 -6.80
N CYS A 143 -12.75 -2.56 -7.95
CA CYS A 143 -13.10 -1.21 -8.38
C CYS A 143 -14.61 -1.06 -8.52
N GLN A 144 -15.27 -2.01 -9.21
CA GLN A 144 -16.70 -1.97 -9.42
C GLN A 144 -17.46 -2.05 -8.09
N ASP A 145 -17.04 -2.92 -7.18
CA ASP A 145 -17.72 -3.13 -5.91
C ASP A 145 -17.52 -1.95 -4.96
N VAL A 146 -16.27 -1.56 -4.69
CA VAL A 146 -15.98 -0.51 -3.70
C VAL A 146 -16.20 0.88 -4.26
N ILE A 147 -15.55 1.22 -5.38
CA ILE A 147 -15.60 2.58 -5.95
C ILE A 147 -16.94 2.83 -6.67
N GLY A 148 -17.49 1.80 -7.31
CA GLY A 148 -18.81 1.87 -7.94
C GLY A 148 -19.97 2.04 -6.94
N SER A 149 -19.79 1.61 -5.69
CA SER A 149 -20.78 1.83 -4.62
C SER A 149 -20.75 3.24 -4.01
N LEU A 150 -19.72 4.04 -4.31
CA LEU A 150 -19.62 5.40 -3.80
C LEU A 150 -20.37 6.39 -4.71
N SER A 151 -21.07 7.34 -4.10
CA SER A 151 -21.59 8.50 -4.82
C SER A 151 -20.44 9.37 -5.34
N PRO A 152 -20.66 10.19 -6.38
CA PRO A 152 -19.66 11.15 -6.84
C PRO A 152 -19.14 12.05 -5.71
N GLU A 153 -20.01 12.50 -4.81
CA GLU A 153 -19.65 13.34 -3.66
C GLU A 153 -18.75 12.59 -2.69
N GLN A 154 -19.09 11.34 -2.35
CA GLN A 154 -18.27 10.50 -1.47
C GLN A 154 -16.87 10.23 -2.06
N ARG A 155 -16.77 10.05 -3.38
CA ARG A 155 -15.46 9.90 -4.05
C ARG A 155 -14.62 11.18 -3.97
N MET A 156 -15.25 12.34 -4.15
CA MET A 156 -14.55 13.63 -4.02
C MET A 156 -14.13 13.92 -2.57
N GLU A 157 -14.97 13.60 -1.59
CA GLU A 157 -14.70 13.78 -0.17
C GLU A 157 -13.59 12.88 0.35
N ALA A 158 -13.43 11.69 -0.22
CA ALA A 158 -12.32 10.81 0.10
C ALA A 158 -10.97 11.53 -0.09
N GLY A 159 -10.88 12.50 -1.01
CA GLY A 159 -9.69 13.32 -1.27
C GLY A 159 -8.47 12.46 -1.59
N GLY A 160 -7.26 13.03 -1.56
CA GLY A 160 -6.00 12.26 -1.58
C GLY A 160 -5.79 11.31 -2.78
N GLU A 161 -4.75 10.49 -2.67
CA GLU A 161 -4.36 9.49 -3.67
C GLU A 161 -4.64 8.08 -3.13
N THR A 162 -5.17 7.21 -3.99
CA THR A 162 -5.45 5.81 -3.66
C THR A 162 -4.84 4.92 -4.71
N ALA A 163 -4.12 3.88 -4.30
CA ALA A 163 -3.51 2.92 -5.21
C ALA A 163 -3.76 1.47 -4.78
N LEU A 164 -3.80 0.59 -5.78
CA LEU A 164 -3.74 -0.85 -5.62
C LEU A 164 -2.42 -1.35 -6.19
N ILE A 165 -1.69 -2.15 -5.41
CA ILE A 165 -0.43 -2.76 -5.84
C ILE A 165 -0.56 -4.27 -5.71
N ILE A 166 -0.51 -4.97 -6.84
CA ILE A 166 -0.58 -6.43 -6.85
C ILE A 166 0.80 -7.01 -7.11
N GLY A 167 1.32 -7.70 -6.10
CA GLY A 167 2.46 -8.59 -6.21
C GLY A 167 2.08 -9.89 -6.93
N ASN A 168 3.00 -10.44 -7.69
CA ASN A 168 2.84 -11.75 -8.34
C ASN A 168 4.13 -12.57 -8.26
N ARG A 169 4.15 -13.81 -8.80
CA ARG A 169 5.35 -14.69 -8.73
C ARG A 169 6.53 -14.23 -9.59
N GLY A 170 6.38 -13.17 -10.39
CA GLY A 170 7.42 -12.63 -11.25
C GLY A 170 7.74 -13.49 -12.48
N VAL A 171 6.86 -14.43 -12.86
CA VAL A 171 7.11 -15.33 -14.00
C VAL A 171 7.23 -14.50 -15.29
N GLY A 172 8.45 -14.37 -15.79
CA GLY A 172 8.76 -13.71 -17.05
C GLY A 172 9.03 -12.19 -17.01
N GLY A 173 9.13 -11.57 -15.82
CA GLY A 173 9.38 -10.12 -15.72
C GLY A 173 10.62 -9.74 -14.91
N THR A 174 11.26 -8.61 -15.25
CA THR A 174 12.38 -8.06 -14.47
C THR A 174 11.88 -7.54 -13.13
N PHE A 175 12.38 -8.09 -12.04
CA PHE A 175 12.08 -7.59 -10.70
C PHE A 175 12.65 -6.17 -10.52
N PRO A 176 11.92 -5.21 -9.90
CA PRO A 176 10.61 -5.34 -9.27
C PRO A 176 9.43 -5.10 -10.22
N TRP A 177 9.68 -4.55 -11.42
CA TRP A 177 8.65 -4.09 -12.37
C TRP A 177 7.75 -5.18 -12.92
N GLY A 178 8.28 -6.39 -13.10
CA GLY A 178 7.50 -7.59 -13.42
C GLY A 178 6.64 -8.06 -12.25
N TYR A 179 7.12 -7.78 -11.04
CA TYR A 179 6.69 -8.40 -9.79
C TYR A 179 5.57 -7.61 -9.11
N PHE A 180 5.68 -6.29 -9.08
CA PHE A 180 4.65 -5.39 -8.58
C PHE A 180 3.97 -4.68 -9.74
N LYS A 181 2.66 -4.84 -9.85
CA LYS A 181 1.83 -4.09 -10.78
C LYS A 181 1.00 -3.09 -10.00
N MET A 182 0.94 -1.86 -10.50
CA MET A 182 0.40 -0.74 -9.76
C MET A 182 -0.72 -0.09 -10.55
N TRP A 183 -1.77 0.28 -9.84
CA TRP A 183 -2.86 1.07 -10.36
C TRP A 183 -3.16 2.21 -9.40
N GLN A 184 -3.48 3.37 -9.94
CA GLN A 184 -3.88 4.55 -9.20
C GLN A 184 -5.33 4.88 -9.54
N LEU A 185 -6.13 5.23 -8.53
CA LEU A 185 -7.51 5.64 -8.72
C LEU A 185 -7.55 7.03 -9.36
N ASP A 186 -8.13 7.13 -10.55
CA ASP A 186 -8.60 8.41 -11.07
C ASP A 186 -9.95 8.72 -10.41
N ASN A 187 -9.96 9.71 -9.51
CA ASN A 187 -11.16 10.13 -8.79
C ASN A 187 -12.23 10.79 -9.69
N ASN A 188 -11.84 11.34 -10.85
CA ASN A 188 -12.78 11.95 -11.80
C ASN A 188 -13.55 10.88 -12.57
N ILE A 189 -12.84 9.82 -12.98
CA ILE A 189 -13.42 8.71 -13.76
C ILE A 189 -14.01 7.64 -12.83
N GLY A 190 -13.51 7.54 -11.59
CA GLY A 190 -13.90 6.50 -10.63
C GLY A 190 -13.35 5.13 -11.02
N ARG A 191 -12.15 5.08 -11.62
CA ARG A 191 -11.52 3.85 -12.08
C ARG A 191 -10.04 3.80 -11.76
N PHE A 192 -9.52 2.61 -11.54
CA PHE A 192 -8.09 2.36 -11.38
C PHE A 192 -7.40 2.31 -12.75
N GLU A 193 -6.43 3.21 -12.95
CA GLU A 193 -5.59 3.25 -14.14
C GLU A 193 -4.20 2.68 -13.83
N LYS A 194 -3.64 1.94 -14.78
CA LYS A 194 -2.32 1.34 -14.62
C LYS A 194 -1.22 2.40 -14.74
N VAL A 195 -0.24 2.32 -13.86
CA VAL A 195 0.87 3.30 -13.71
C VAL A 195 2.25 2.67 -13.80
#